data_AF-A0A0F9DKY6-F1
#
_entry.id   AF-A0A0F9DKY6-F1
#
_cell.length_a   1.000
_cell.length_b   1.000
_cell.length_c   1.000
_cell.angle_alpha   90.00
_cell.angle_beta   90.00
_cell.angle_gamma   90.00
#
_symmetry.space_group_name_H-M   'P 1'
#
loop_
_entity.id
_entity.type
_entity.pdbx_description
1 polymer ?
#
loop_
_entity_poly.entity_id
_entity_poly.type
_entity_poly.pdbx_seq_one_letter_code
_entity_poly.pdbx_strand_id
1 'polypeptide(L)'
;METTKTVKKTVETTVPTVVFNDESLVEILLDIDMSTFAEVTAITEPKMRKTDNPFFGRVEKISKMNVNFGGIYKNAVEKKMEKEGIEGNYEPAPLKWGQHYRDSRVIIEHKGNYYAQLRPLRADYVSYRWAENLKEMTEQEIQEMKIFFPQKKEGSRQPAENKVIIRTIKIKNIREIRMDKTRYQRGI
;
A
#
# COMPACT_ATOMS: atom_id res chain seq x y z
N MET A 1 -32.40 -42.99 -16.99
CA MET A 1 -31.10 -42.28 -17.04
C MET A 1 -31.10 -41.27 -15.90
N GLU A 2 -30.59 -41.66 -14.73
CA GLU A 2 -30.50 -40.79 -13.56
C GLU A 2 -29.26 -39.89 -13.68
N THR A 3 -29.47 -38.58 -13.60
CA THR A 3 -28.41 -37.57 -13.65
C THR A 3 -27.92 -37.32 -12.23
N THR A 4 -26.77 -37.87 -11.86
CA THR A 4 -26.12 -37.61 -10.58
C THR A 4 -25.57 -36.18 -10.59
N LYS A 5 -26.18 -35.29 -9.79
CA LYS A 5 -25.64 -33.95 -9.54
C LYS A 5 -24.49 -34.04 -8.55
N THR A 6 -23.27 -33.84 -9.03
CA THR A 6 -22.07 -33.70 -8.20
C THR A 6 -22.14 -32.39 -7.42
N VAL A 7 -22.41 -32.47 -6.11
CA VAL A 7 -22.32 -31.34 -5.18
C VAL A 7 -20.83 -31.01 -4.99
N LYS A 8 -20.41 -29.83 -5.48
CA LYS A 8 -19.07 -29.29 -5.17
C LYS A 8 -19.03 -28.93 -3.69
N LYS A 9 -18.30 -29.73 -2.91
CA LYS A 9 -18.01 -29.46 -1.50
C LYS A 9 -17.02 -28.30 -1.43
N THR A 10 -17.48 -27.12 -1.03
CA THR A 10 -16.61 -25.98 -0.72
C THR A 10 -15.81 -26.33 0.53
N VAL A 11 -14.51 -26.59 0.37
CA VAL A 11 -13.60 -26.80 1.50
C VAL A 11 -13.23 -25.43 2.05
N GLU A 12 -13.74 -25.08 3.23
CA GLU A 12 -13.29 -23.91 3.98
C GLU A 12 -11.82 -24.12 4.36
N THR A 13 -10.92 -23.49 3.61
CA THR A 13 -9.49 -23.52 3.93
C THR A 13 -9.24 -22.48 5.02
N THR A 14 -8.92 -22.92 6.23
CA THR A 14 -8.55 -22.00 7.31
C THR A 14 -7.19 -21.37 6.98
N VAL A 15 -7.18 -20.06 6.79
CA VAL A 15 -5.95 -19.29 6.53
C VAL A 15 -5.24 -19.06 7.87
N PRO A 16 -3.99 -19.50 8.06
CA PRO A 16 -3.25 -19.24 9.29
C PRO A 16 -3.18 -17.73 9.56
N THR A 17 -3.46 -17.34 10.81
CA THR A 17 -3.43 -15.94 11.24
C THR A 17 -2.31 -15.71 12.25
N VAL A 18 -1.45 -14.73 11.97
CA VAL A 18 -0.37 -14.27 12.84
C VAL A 18 -0.69 -12.86 13.33
N VAL A 19 -0.62 -12.65 14.64
CA VAL A 19 -0.81 -11.32 15.24
C VAL A 19 0.54 -10.59 15.32
N PHE A 20 0.58 -9.31 14.95
CA PHE A 20 1.81 -8.50 15.01
C PHE A 20 1.64 -7.19 15.79
N ASN A 21 2.77 -6.69 16.32
CA ASN A 21 2.96 -5.33 16.79
C ASN A 21 3.90 -4.58 15.84
N ASP A 22 4.35 -3.36 16.20
CA ASP A 22 5.25 -2.58 15.34
C ASP A 22 6.59 -3.30 15.08
N GLU A 23 7.21 -3.84 16.12
CA GLU A 23 8.51 -4.50 16.05
C GLU A 23 8.44 -5.81 15.26
N SER A 24 7.47 -6.68 15.59
CA SER A 24 7.34 -7.95 14.88
C SER A 24 6.94 -7.79 13.42
N LEU A 25 6.18 -6.74 13.07
CA LEU A 25 5.89 -6.42 11.67
C LEU A 25 7.14 -5.95 10.92
N VAL A 26 8.04 -5.20 11.55
CA VAL A 26 9.31 -4.83 10.93
C VAL A 26 10.11 -6.09 10.61
N GLU A 27 10.27 -7.00 11.56
CA GLU A 27 11.02 -8.25 11.34
C GLU A 27 10.37 -9.13 10.27
N ILE A 28 9.04 -9.31 10.27
CA ILE A 28 8.31 -10.04 9.21
C ILE A 28 8.60 -9.47 7.82
N LEU A 29 8.67 -8.14 7.69
CA LEU A 29 8.92 -7.47 6.41
C LEU A 29 10.41 -7.42 6.05
N LEU A 30 11.32 -7.53 7.02
CA LEU A 30 12.76 -7.64 6.78
C LEU A 30 13.12 -8.97 6.12
N ASP A 31 12.39 -10.04 6.44
CA ASP A 31 12.56 -11.36 5.84
C ASP A 31 12.19 -11.42 4.34
N ILE A 32 11.58 -10.36 3.80
CA ILE A 32 11.29 -10.25 2.37
C ILE A 32 12.56 -9.84 1.62
N ASP A 33 13.29 -10.84 1.15
CA ASP A 33 14.53 -10.67 0.38
C ASP A 33 14.32 -10.61 -1.13
N MET A 34 13.12 -10.92 -1.64
CA MET A 34 12.77 -10.94 -3.06
C MET A 34 11.44 -10.27 -3.36
N SER A 35 11.06 -10.24 -4.64
CA SER A 35 9.83 -9.60 -5.09
C SER A 35 8.61 -10.43 -4.66
N THR A 36 7.85 -9.95 -3.68
CA THR A 36 6.71 -10.68 -3.09
C THR A 36 5.39 -9.94 -3.30
N PHE A 37 4.36 -10.67 -3.71
CA PHE A 37 3.00 -10.14 -3.87
C PHE A 37 2.21 -10.28 -2.59
N ALA A 38 1.51 -9.22 -2.21
CA ALA A 38 0.70 -9.21 -1.00
C ALA A 38 -0.54 -8.34 -1.16
N GLU A 39 -1.50 -8.54 -0.27
CA GLU A 39 -2.60 -7.63 -0.04
C GLU A 39 -2.34 -6.86 1.26
N VAL A 40 -2.47 -5.53 1.25
CA VAL A 40 -2.23 -4.68 2.42
C VAL A 40 -3.47 -3.87 2.72
N THR A 41 -3.90 -3.90 3.97
CA THR A 41 -4.89 -2.98 4.53
C THR A 41 -4.19 -1.98 5.44
N ALA A 42 -4.33 -0.69 5.16
CA ALA A 42 -3.76 0.39 5.95
C ALA A 42 -4.81 1.46 6.28
N ILE A 43 -4.68 2.05 7.47
CA ILE A 43 -5.47 3.18 7.95
C ILE A 43 -4.54 4.37 8.12
N THR A 44 -4.82 5.46 7.40
CA THR A 44 -3.94 6.63 7.30
C THR A 44 -4.74 7.91 7.37
N GLU A 45 -4.15 9.00 7.84
CA GLU A 45 -4.72 10.34 7.65
C GLU A 45 -4.56 10.76 6.17
N PRO A 46 -5.63 11.19 5.48
CA PRO A 46 -5.52 11.64 4.09
C PRO A 46 -4.78 12.98 4.01
N LYS A 47 -3.93 13.11 2.99
CA LYS A 47 -3.22 14.37 2.73
C LYS A 47 -4.20 15.43 2.20
N MET A 48 -4.37 16.51 2.95
CA MET A 48 -5.26 17.61 2.61
C MET A 48 -4.59 18.97 2.86
N ARG A 49 -5.11 20.01 2.20
CA ARG A 49 -4.78 21.41 2.53
C ARG A 49 -5.34 21.75 3.92
N LYS A 50 -4.64 22.59 4.69
CA LYS A 50 -5.00 22.91 6.09
C LYS A 50 -5.94 24.10 6.21
N THR A 51 -5.71 25.14 5.41
CA THR A 51 -6.45 26.40 5.45
C THR A 51 -7.93 26.15 5.20
N ASP A 52 -8.79 26.63 6.11
CA ASP A 52 -10.25 26.55 6.07
C ASP A 52 -10.80 25.15 5.79
N ASN A 53 -10.09 24.10 6.24
CA ASN A 53 -10.47 22.71 6.00
C ASN A 53 -11.09 22.06 7.26
N PRO A 54 -12.42 21.84 7.30
CA PRO A 54 -13.09 21.23 8.45
C PRO A 54 -12.78 19.74 8.63
N PHE A 55 -12.19 19.08 7.63
CA PHE A 55 -11.87 17.65 7.64
C PHE A 55 -10.45 17.36 8.14
N PHE A 56 -9.56 18.37 8.19
CA PHE A 56 -8.15 18.19 8.55
C PHE A 56 -7.99 17.64 9.97
N GLY A 57 -7.23 16.56 10.14
CA GLY A 57 -7.04 15.88 11.44
C GLY A 57 -8.25 15.11 11.97
N ARG A 58 -9.38 15.08 11.25
CA ARG A 58 -10.64 14.46 11.71
C ARG A 58 -11.09 13.26 10.90
N VAL A 59 -10.39 12.93 9.82
CA VAL A 59 -10.75 11.84 8.90
C VAL A 59 -9.65 10.80 8.84
N GLU A 60 -10.04 9.54 8.85
CA GLU A 60 -9.19 8.41 8.50
C GLU A 60 -9.54 7.88 7.11
N LYS A 61 -8.52 7.53 6.35
CA LYS A 61 -8.63 6.79 5.10
C LYS A 61 -8.28 5.34 5.35
N ILE A 62 -9.22 4.45 5.01
CA ILE A 62 -8.98 3.01 4.94
C ILE A 62 -8.65 2.67 3.50
N SER A 63 -7.56 1.93 3.29
CA SER A 63 -7.18 1.47 1.95
C SER A 63 -6.75 0.02 1.98
N LYS A 64 -7.32 -0.75 1.06
CA LYS A 64 -6.97 -2.13 0.77
C LYS A 64 -6.42 -2.21 -0.63
N MET A 65 -5.22 -2.75 -0.79
CA MET A 65 -4.51 -2.76 -2.06
C MET A 65 -3.70 -4.02 -2.25
N ASN A 66 -3.68 -4.50 -3.50
CA ASN A 66 -2.70 -5.48 -3.95
C ASN A 66 -1.38 -4.74 -4.25
N VAL A 67 -0.29 -5.25 -3.70
CA VAL A 67 1.03 -4.63 -3.72
C VAL A 67 2.11 -5.62 -4.11
N ASN A 68 3.26 -5.08 -4.45
CA ASN A 68 4.51 -5.80 -4.58
C ASN A 68 5.54 -5.20 -3.63
N PHE A 69 6.06 -6.03 -2.72
CA PHE A 69 7.20 -5.74 -1.85
C PHE A 69 8.50 -6.22 -2.52
N GLY A 70 9.63 -5.60 -2.16
CA GLY A 70 10.97 -6.06 -2.57
C GLY A 70 11.30 -5.91 -4.06
N GLY A 71 10.36 -5.40 -4.87
CA GLY A 71 10.57 -5.16 -6.29
C GLY A 71 11.64 -4.09 -6.57
N ILE A 72 12.48 -4.34 -7.57
CA ILE A 72 13.50 -3.37 -8.01
C ILE A 72 12.82 -2.30 -8.86
N TYR A 73 12.78 -1.06 -8.35
CA TYR A 73 12.11 0.07 -9.00
C TYR A 73 12.68 0.37 -10.39
N LYS A 74 14.01 0.33 -10.56
CA LYS A 74 14.69 0.50 -11.86
C LYS A 74 14.15 -0.48 -12.90
N ASN A 75 14.21 -1.78 -12.60
CA ASN A 75 13.70 -2.83 -13.49
C ASN A 75 12.21 -2.65 -13.81
N ALA A 76 11.40 -2.15 -12.87
CA ALA A 76 10.00 -1.89 -13.11
C ALA A 76 9.77 -0.73 -14.10
N VAL A 77 10.59 0.32 -14.04
CA VAL A 77 10.55 1.47 -14.96
C VAL A 77 11.07 1.08 -16.34
N GLU A 78 12.19 0.37 -16.41
CA GLU A 78 12.79 -0.07 -17.68
C GLU A 78 11.84 -1.02 -18.44
N LYS A 79 11.17 -1.95 -17.75
CA LYS A 79 10.12 -2.79 -18.36
C LYS A 79 8.94 -1.98 -18.91
N LYS A 80 8.65 -0.81 -18.34
CA LYS A 80 7.61 0.09 -18.86
C LYS A 80 8.11 0.84 -20.09
N MET A 81 9.35 1.33 -20.06
CA MET A 81 10.00 1.95 -21.22
C MET A 81 10.04 1.01 -22.41
N GLU A 82 10.51 -0.22 -22.21
CA GLU A 82 10.56 -1.26 -23.24
C GLU A 82 9.17 -1.50 -23.85
N LYS A 83 8.13 -1.63 -23.02
CA LYS A 83 6.75 -1.83 -23.48
C LYS A 83 6.21 -0.64 -24.29
N GLU A 84 6.68 0.56 -24.00
CA GLU A 84 6.29 1.79 -24.69
C GLU A 84 7.25 2.14 -25.85
N GLY A 85 8.23 1.28 -26.16
CA GLY A 85 9.19 1.50 -27.25
C GLY A 85 10.18 2.64 -26.98
N ILE A 86 10.42 2.99 -25.71
CA ILE A 86 11.34 4.04 -25.31
C ILE A 86 12.73 3.43 -25.10
N GLU A 87 13.70 3.85 -25.90
CA GLU A 87 15.09 3.42 -25.79
C GLU A 87 15.83 4.15 -24.65
N GLY A 88 16.85 3.50 -24.10
CA GLY A 88 17.75 4.05 -23.09
C GLY A 88 17.66 3.35 -21.74
N ASN A 89 18.55 3.75 -20.83
CA ASN A 89 18.63 3.23 -19.47
C ASN A 89 17.99 4.19 -18.48
N TYR A 90 17.39 3.66 -17.42
CA TYR A 90 16.82 4.49 -16.35
C TYR A 90 17.68 4.41 -15.08
N GLU A 91 18.10 5.56 -14.56
CA GLU A 91 18.79 5.61 -13.28
C GLU A 91 17.91 6.27 -12.21
N PRO A 92 17.50 5.53 -11.16
CA PRO A 92 16.68 6.09 -10.10
C PRO A 92 17.48 7.09 -9.27
N ALA A 93 16.88 8.25 -9.01
CA ALA A 93 17.43 9.19 -8.04
C ALA A 93 17.44 8.54 -6.62
N PRO A 94 18.40 8.93 -5.76
CA PRO A 94 18.42 8.46 -4.38
C PRO A 94 17.15 8.87 -3.62
N LEU A 95 16.90 8.19 -2.49
CA LEU A 95 15.80 8.54 -1.59
C LEU A 95 15.94 9.99 -1.13
N LYS A 96 14.85 10.76 -1.24
CA LYS A 96 14.82 12.17 -0.77
C LYS A 96 14.81 12.28 0.76
N TRP A 97 14.44 11.22 1.45
CA TRP A 97 14.32 11.15 2.91
C TRP A 97 14.42 9.71 3.37
N GLY A 98 14.91 9.53 4.60
CA GLY A 98 15.11 8.22 5.19
C GLY A 98 16.23 7.42 4.51
N GLN A 99 16.39 6.18 4.95
CA GLN A 99 17.38 5.24 4.44
C GLN A 99 16.84 3.82 4.50
N HIS A 100 17.37 2.93 3.67
CA HIS A 100 17.06 1.50 3.76
C HIS A 100 17.54 0.96 5.11
N TYR A 101 16.65 0.27 5.84
CA TYR A 101 16.98 -0.29 7.14
C TYR A 101 17.60 -1.67 6.98
N ARG A 102 18.80 -1.89 7.53
CA ARG A 102 19.55 -3.16 7.43
C ARG A 102 19.64 -3.70 5.99
N ASP A 103 19.92 -2.81 5.03
CA ASP A 103 19.96 -3.11 3.59
C ASP A 103 18.66 -3.68 3.00
N SER A 104 17.54 -3.63 3.73
CA SER A 104 16.24 -4.10 3.26
C SER A 104 15.67 -3.20 2.18
N ARG A 105 15.16 -3.81 1.11
CA ARG A 105 14.43 -3.11 0.03
C ARG A 105 12.99 -2.75 0.42
N VAL A 106 12.50 -3.30 1.52
CA VAL A 106 11.11 -3.20 1.98
C VAL A 106 10.97 -2.22 3.12
N ILE A 107 11.98 -2.06 3.98
CA ILE A 107 11.91 -1.14 5.12
C ILE A 107 12.76 0.11 4.90
N ILE A 108 12.13 1.27 5.09
CA ILE A 108 12.79 2.57 5.21
C ILE A 108 12.73 3.03 6.66
N GLU A 109 13.87 3.42 7.23
CA GLU A 109 13.98 4.10 8.50
C GLU A 109 14.06 5.61 8.29
N HIS A 110 13.33 6.36 9.12
CA HIS A 110 13.44 7.81 9.16
C HIS A 110 13.14 8.34 10.58
N LYS A 111 14.15 8.91 11.24
CA LYS A 111 14.04 9.54 12.55
C LYS A 111 13.41 8.61 13.59
N GLY A 112 13.90 7.37 13.67
CA GLY A 112 13.43 6.34 14.59
C GLY A 112 12.05 5.75 14.23
N ASN A 113 11.53 6.06 13.05
CA ASN A 113 10.27 5.51 12.56
C ASN A 113 10.50 4.59 11.36
N TYR A 114 9.73 3.51 11.27
CA TYR A 114 9.82 2.56 10.17
C TYR A 114 8.64 2.71 9.19
N TYR A 115 8.94 2.49 7.92
CA TYR A 115 8.00 2.59 6.81
C TYR A 115 8.18 1.40 5.86
N ALA A 116 7.08 0.74 5.52
CA ALA A 116 7.07 -0.28 4.48
C ALA A 116 7.02 0.40 3.09
N GLN A 117 8.05 0.20 2.29
CA GLN A 117 8.13 0.59 0.89
C GLN A 117 7.49 -0.50 0.03
N LEU A 118 6.54 -0.11 -0.80
CA LEU A 118 5.78 -1.02 -1.66
C LEU A 118 5.41 -0.36 -3.00
N ARG A 119 5.17 -1.21 -4.00
CA ARG A 119 4.57 -0.81 -5.27
C ARG A 119 3.09 -1.21 -5.26
N PRO A 120 2.13 -0.28 -5.21
CA PRO A 120 0.73 -0.63 -5.41
C PRO A 120 0.51 -1.10 -6.86
N LEU A 121 -0.20 -2.21 -7.03
CA LEU A 121 -0.56 -2.77 -8.33
C LEU A 121 -2.00 -2.39 -8.69
N ARG A 122 -2.91 -2.51 -7.71
CA ARG A 122 -4.29 -2.03 -7.79
C ARG A 122 -4.81 -1.73 -6.38
N ALA A 123 -5.76 -0.80 -6.30
CA ALA A 123 -6.54 -0.60 -5.08
C ALA A 123 -7.82 -1.43 -5.19
N ASP A 124 -8.09 -2.27 -4.19
CA ASP A 124 -9.29 -3.11 -4.16
C ASP A 124 -10.42 -2.38 -3.43
N TYR A 125 -10.09 -1.57 -2.43
CA TYR A 125 -11.06 -0.81 -1.64
C TYR A 125 -10.43 0.46 -1.06
N VAL A 126 -11.19 1.56 -1.09
CA VAL A 126 -10.85 2.82 -0.42
C VAL A 126 -12.12 3.39 0.19
N SER A 127 -12.08 3.65 1.50
CA SER A 127 -13.15 4.38 2.20
C SER A 127 -12.57 5.43 3.15
N TYR A 128 -13.47 6.26 3.67
CA TYR A 128 -13.14 7.34 4.59
C TYR A 128 -14.14 7.34 5.74
N ARG A 129 -13.65 7.55 6.95
CA ARG A 129 -14.47 7.62 8.15
C ARG A 129 -14.02 8.76 9.05
N TRP A 130 -14.93 9.25 9.87
CA TRP A 130 -14.62 10.22 10.92
C TRP A 130 -13.79 9.54 12.02
N ALA A 131 -12.66 10.14 12.39
CA ALA A 131 -11.73 9.58 13.37
C ALA A 131 -12.32 9.54 14.80
N GLU A 132 -13.21 10.47 15.12
CA GLU A 132 -13.80 10.63 16.46
C GLU A 132 -14.81 9.54 16.84
N ASN A 133 -15.54 9.01 15.86
CA ASN A 133 -16.67 8.09 16.08
C ASN A 133 -16.64 6.87 15.15
N LEU A 134 -15.63 6.76 14.29
CA LEU A 134 -15.43 5.69 13.30
C LEU A 134 -16.59 5.54 12.29
N LYS A 135 -17.49 6.53 12.19
CA LYS A 135 -18.60 6.53 11.24
C LYS A 135 -18.06 6.72 9.83
N GLU A 136 -18.41 5.80 8.93
CA GLU A 136 -18.13 5.92 7.50
C GLU A 136 -18.77 7.21 6.94
N MET A 137 -18.01 7.93 6.12
CA MET A 137 -18.47 9.14 5.47
C MET A 137 -19.41 8.78 4.32
N THR A 138 -20.43 9.61 4.14
CA THR A 138 -21.31 9.56 2.97
C THR A 138 -20.58 10.01 1.71
N GLU A 139 -21.12 9.65 0.54
CA GLU A 139 -20.53 10.09 -0.74
C GLU A 139 -20.47 11.62 -0.86
N GLN A 140 -21.47 12.33 -0.33
CA GLN A 140 -21.47 13.79 -0.31
C GLN A 140 -20.33 14.36 0.55
N GLU A 141 -20.17 13.88 1.79
CA GLU A 141 -19.07 14.30 2.66
C GLU A 141 -17.70 14.00 2.03
N ILE A 142 -17.58 12.86 1.32
CA ILE A 142 -16.36 12.49 0.58
C ILE A 142 -16.10 13.48 -0.57
N GLN A 143 -17.12 13.90 -1.31
CA GLN A 143 -16.99 14.88 -2.39
C GLN A 143 -16.55 16.24 -1.86
N GLU A 144 -17.17 16.71 -0.78
CA GLU A 144 -16.80 17.97 -0.10
C GLU A 144 -15.36 17.90 0.43
N MET A 145 -14.97 16.80 1.06
CA MET A 145 -13.62 16.58 1.55
C MET A 145 -12.57 16.59 0.41
N LYS A 146 -12.88 15.97 -0.73
CA LYS A 146 -11.96 15.88 -1.88
C LYS A 146 -11.60 17.26 -2.45
N ILE A 147 -12.41 18.29 -2.24
CA ILE A 147 -12.08 19.68 -2.61
C ILE A 147 -10.78 20.13 -1.92
N PHE A 148 -10.49 19.62 -0.73
CA PHE A 148 -9.29 19.97 0.03
C PHE A 148 -8.06 19.15 -0.36
N PHE A 149 -8.18 18.17 -1.27
CA PHE A 149 -7.03 17.39 -1.70
C PHE A 149 -6.09 18.26 -2.53
N PRO A 150 -4.76 18.10 -2.37
CA PRO A 150 -3.81 18.83 -3.21
C PRO A 150 -3.96 18.39 -4.67
N GLN A 151 -3.80 19.32 -5.60
CA GLN A 151 -3.74 18.98 -7.02
C GLN A 151 -2.61 17.99 -7.25
N LYS A 152 -2.92 16.89 -7.96
CA LYS A 152 -1.92 15.92 -8.37
C LYS A 152 -0.99 16.59 -9.36
N LYS A 153 0.31 16.61 -9.04
CA LYS A 153 1.36 16.93 -10.01
C LYS A 153 1.89 15.60 -10.55
N GLU A 154 1.96 15.47 -11.86
CA GLU A 154 2.61 14.31 -12.46
C GLU A 154 4.10 14.32 -12.17
N GLY A 155 4.66 13.14 -11.92
CA GLY A 155 6.09 12.98 -11.71
C GLY A 155 6.83 13.12 -13.03
N SER A 156 7.53 14.23 -13.23
CA SER A 156 8.25 14.55 -14.48
C SER A 156 9.50 13.71 -14.74
N ARG A 157 9.86 12.77 -13.86
CA ARG A 157 11.19 12.12 -13.86
C ARG A 157 11.26 10.76 -14.53
N GLN A 158 10.14 10.07 -14.74
CA GLN A 158 10.16 8.84 -15.53
C GLN A 158 9.84 9.21 -16.99
N PRO A 159 10.45 8.58 -17.99
CA PRO A 159 10.15 8.87 -19.39
C PRO A 159 8.80 8.25 -19.82
N ALA A 160 8.50 7.02 -19.38
CA ALA A 160 7.29 6.28 -19.72
C ALA A 160 6.00 7.00 -19.31
N GLU A 161 4.95 7.01 -20.13
CA GLU A 161 3.64 7.59 -19.83
C GLU A 161 2.99 6.88 -18.64
N ASN A 162 3.03 5.55 -18.61
CA ASN A 162 2.47 4.76 -17.53
C ASN A 162 3.47 4.58 -16.38
N LYS A 163 3.58 5.63 -15.56
CA LYS A 163 4.55 5.76 -14.46
C LYS A 163 4.44 4.61 -13.44
N VAL A 164 5.58 4.08 -13.01
CA VAL A 164 5.68 3.20 -11.85
C VAL A 164 5.55 4.01 -10.57
N ILE A 165 4.58 3.64 -9.72
CA ILE A 165 4.36 4.31 -8.44
C ILE A 165 5.00 3.47 -7.33
N ILE A 166 5.79 4.12 -6.47
CA ILE A 166 6.25 3.56 -5.19
C ILE A 166 5.59 4.34 -4.06
N ARG A 167 5.17 3.65 -3.01
CA ARG A 167 4.58 4.24 -1.81
C ARG A 167 5.32 3.74 -0.59
N THR A 168 5.36 4.59 0.43
CA THR A 168 5.78 4.21 1.77
C THR A 168 4.61 4.35 2.73
N ILE A 169 4.37 3.33 3.55
CA ILE A 169 3.33 3.32 4.57
C ILE A 169 4.02 3.15 5.92
N LYS A 170 3.78 4.06 6.87
CA LYS A 170 4.34 3.94 8.21
C LYS A 170 3.84 2.64 8.85
N ILE A 171 4.73 1.86 9.48
CA ILE A 171 4.40 0.53 10.04
C ILE A 171 3.17 0.58 10.95
N LYS A 172 3.07 1.60 11.81
CA LYS A 172 1.94 1.83 12.72
C LYS A 172 0.56 1.91 12.04
N ASN A 173 0.53 2.27 10.76
CA ASN A 173 -0.70 2.47 9.98
C ASN A 173 -1.16 1.19 9.27
N ILE A 174 -0.31 0.15 9.21
CA ILE A 174 -0.66 -1.13 8.60
C ILE A 174 -1.52 -1.93 9.59
N ARG A 175 -2.68 -2.39 9.14
CA ARG A 175 -3.64 -3.17 9.95
C ARG A 175 -3.63 -4.65 9.60
N GLU A 176 -3.44 -4.97 8.32
CA GLU A 176 -3.43 -6.35 7.84
C GLU A 176 -2.50 -6.47 6.64
N ILE A 177 -1.79 -7.60 6.54
CA ILE A 177 -1.10 -8.05 5.34
C ILE A 177 -1.53 -9.49 5.07
N ARG A 178 -1.87 -9.81 3.82
CA ARG A 178 -2.00 -11.20 3.36
C ARG A 178 -0.89 -11.50 2.39
N MET A 179 -0.07 -12.49 2.73
CA MET A 179 1.12 -12.88 1.99
C MET A 179 1.35 -14.37 2.24
N ASP A 180 1.75 -15.11 1.21
CA ASP A 180 2.10 -16.54 1.29
C ASP A 180 1.07 -17.41 2.03
N LYS A 181 -0.22 -17.20 1.69
CA LYS A 181 -1.37 -17.88 2.29
C LYS A 181 -1.48 -17.70 3.81
N THR A 182 -0.80 -16.69 4.36
CA THR A 182 -0.86 -16.30 5.77
C THR A 182 -1.49 -14.92 5.90
N ARG A 183 -2.33 -14.76 6.91
CA ARG A 183 -2.94 -13.49 7.27
C ARG A 183 -2.22 -12.92 8.49
N TYR A 184 -1.49 -11.84 8.29
CA TYR A 184 -0.85 -11.07 9.37
C TYR A 184 -1.81 -9.95 9.77
N GLN A 185 -2.20 -9.88 11.04
CA GLN A 185 -3.12 -8.87 11.55
C GLN A 185 -2.50 -8.13 12.74
N ARG A 186 -2.68 -6.82 12.80
CA ARG A 186 -2.25 -6.02 13.94
C ARG A 186 -3.01 -6.42 15.21
N GLY A 187 -2.28 -6.61 16.31
CA GLY A 187 -2.86 -6.79 17.64
C GLY A 187 -3.62 -5.55 18.10
N ILE A 188 -4.67 -5.77 18.89
CA ILE A 188 -5.47 -4.70 19.51
C ILE A 188 -4.63 -4.00 20.57
#